data_AF-A0A2N5A5W8-F1
#
_entry.id   AF-A0A2N5A5W8-F1
#
_cell.length_a   1.000
_cell.length_b   1.000
_cell.length_c   1.000
_cell.angle_alpha   90.00
_cell.angle_beta   90.00
_cell.angle_gamma   90.00
#
_symmetry.space_group_name_H-M   'P 1'
#
loop_
_entity.id
_entity.type
_entity.pdbx_description
1 polymer ?
#
loop_
_entity_poly.entity_id
_entity_poly.type
_entity_poly.pdbx_seq_one_letter_code
_entity_poly.pdbx_strand_id
1 'polypeptide(L)'
;AETIAIRLKAARAIQAVFRELGLPPIADEEVEAATYAHGSNEMPPRNVVEDLSAVEEMMKRNITGLDIVGALSRSGFEDIASNILNMLRQRVTGDYLQTSAILDRQFEVVSAVNDINDYQGPGTGYRISAERWAEIKNIPGVVQPDTIE
;
A
#
# COMPACT_ATOMS: atom_id res chain seq x y z
N ALA A 1 -8.28 -14.94 3.16
CA ALA A 1 -7.16 -15.52 2.38
C ALA A 1 -6.34 -14.43 1.70
N GLU A 2 -6.96 -13.56 0.89
CA GLU A 2 -6.25 -12.44 0.24
C GLU A 2 -5.58 -11.47 1.22
N THR A 3 -6.21 -11.15 2.36
CA THR A 3 -5.63 -10.27 3.40
C THR A 3 -4.33 -10.84 3.96
N ILE A 4 -4.28 -12.15 4.19
CA ILE A 4 -3.07 -12.84 4.67
C ILE A 4 -1.99 -12.78 3.60
N ALA A 5 -2.33 -13.08 2.35
CA ALA A 5 -1.38 -13.07 1.25
C ALA A 5 -0.78 -11.67 1.00
N ILE A 6 -1.59 -10.62 1.03
CA ILE A 6 -1.10 -9.25 0.81
C ILE A 6 -0.26 -8.75 1.99
N ARG A 7 -0.62 -9.12 3.23
CA ARG A 7 0.19 -8.80 4.42
C ARG A 7 1.53 -9.52 4.40
N LEU A 8 1.54 -10.81 4.06
CA LEU A 8 2.78 -11.58 3.91
C LEU A 8 3.69 -10.99 2.83
N LYS A 9 3.13 -10.62 1.67
CA LYS A 9 3.88 -9.98 0.59
C LYS A 9 4.49 -8.65 1.05
N ALA A 10 3.72 -7.82 1.74
CA ALA A 10 4.19 -6.54 2.28
C ALA A 10 5.29 -6.76 3.35
N ALA A 11 5.10 -7.71 4.26
CA ALA A 11 6.06 -8.05 5.31
C ALA A 11 7.39 -8.55 4.74
N ARG A 12 7.36 -9.41 3.70
CA ARG A 12 8.56 -9.84 2.99
C ARG A 12 9.22 -8.72 2.18
N ALA A 13 8.43 -7.82 1.60
CA ALA A 13 8.96 -6.67 0.86
C ALA A 13 9.72 -5.71 1.79
N ILE A 14 9.14 -5.38 2.96
CA ILE A 14 9.83 -4.51 3.93
C ILE A 14 11.06 -5.20 4.54
N GLN A 15 10.99 -6.50 4.83
CA GLN A 15 12.15 -7.31 5.23
C GLN A 15 13.27 -7.23 4.19
N ALA A 16 12.94 -7.37 2.91
CA ALA A 16 13.90 -7.30 1.83
C ALA A 16 14.54 -5.91 1.69
N VAL A 17 13.75 -4.84 1.85
CA VAL A 17 14.28 -3.46 1.87
C VAL A 17 15.26 -3.27 3.03
N PHE A 18 14.92 -3.72 4.23
CA PHE A 18 15.79 -3.61 5.40
C PHE A 18 17.12 -4.36 5.17
N ARG A 19 17.04 -5.58 4.63
CA ARG A 19 18.22 -6.38 4.25
C ARG A 19 19.10 -5.66 3.22
N GLU A 20 18.52 -5.14 2.15
CA GLU A 20 19.24 -4.49 1.05
C GLU A 20 19.84 -3.12 1.43
N LEU A 21 19.22 -2.41 2.38
CA LEU A 21 19.73 -1.13 2.87
C LEU A 21 20.65 -1.25 4.09
N GLY A 22 20.86 -2.46 4.61
CA GLY A 22 21.69 -2.71 5.80
C GLY A 22 21.08 -2.12 7.06
N LEU A 23 19.76 -2.20 7.19
CA LEU A 23 19.00 -1.80 8.39
C LEU A 23 18.88 -2.99 9.36
N PRO A 24 18.49 -2.75 10.63
CA PRO A 24 18.39 -3.80 11.63
C PRO A 24 17.44 -4.91 11.16
N PRO A 25 17.84 -6.19 11.26
CA PRO A 25 17.14 -7.27 10.59
C PRO A 25 15.66 -7.34 10.96
N ILE A 26 14.83 -7.72 10.00
CA ILE A 26 13.45 -8.16 10.22
C ILE A 26 13.47 -9.68 10.10
N ALA A 27 13.21 -10.38 11.19
CA ALA A 27 13.25 -11.83 11.25
C ALA A 27 12.01 -12.47 10.59
N ASP A 28 12.07 -13.77 10.27
CA ASP A 28 10.93 -14.47 9.68
C ASP A 28 9.76 -14.59 10.67
N GLU A 29 10.06 -14.63 11.97
CA GLU A 29 9.06 -14.58 13.03
C GLU A 29 8.29 -13.25 13.02
N GLU A 30 8.94 -12.13 12.71
CA GLU A 30 8.28 -10.83 12.54
C GLU A 30 7.40 -10.80 11.30
N VAL A 31 7.87 -11.40 10.20
CA VAL A 31 7.11 -11.51 8.95
C VAL A 31 5.85 -12.35 9.15
N GLU A 32 5.97 -13.49 9.83
CA GLU A 32 4.83 -14.36 10.13
C GLU A 32 3.87 -13.70 11.12
N ALA A 33 4.37 -13.10 12.20
CA ALA A 33 3.55 -12.33 13.14
C ALA A 33 2.76 -11.22 12.42
N ALA A 34 3.43 -10.39 11.63
CA ALA A 34 2.79 -9.32 10.87
C ALA A 34 1.74 -9.83 9.88
N THR A 35 1.90 -11.06 9.37
CA THR A 35 0.97 -11.67 8.42
C THR A 35 -0.41 -11.91 9.05
N TYR A 36 -0.46 -12.34 10.32
CA TYR A 36 -1.69 -12.73 11.00
C TYR A 36 -2.13 -11.78 12.13
N ALA A 37 -1.26 -10.86 12.54
CA ALA A 37 -1.51 -9.92 13.62
C ALA A 37 -2.75 -9.05 13.39
N HIS A 38 -3.48 -8.79 14.49
CA HIS A 38 -4.53 -7.80 14.52
C HIS A 38 -3.95 -6.40 14.84
N GLY A 39 -2.99 -6.34 15.76
CA GLY A 39 -2.28 -5.14 16.16
C GLY A 39 -0.88 -5.44 16.68
N SER A 40 -0.28 -4.49 17.41
CA SER A 40 1.08 -4.63 17.93
C SER A 40 1.22 -5.67 19.06
N ASN A 41 0.12 -6.10 19.66
CA ASN A 41 0.14 -7.11 20.73
C ASN A 41 0.60 -8.49 20.23
N GLU A 42 0.43 -8.77 18.94
CA GLU A 42 0.88 -10.01 18.32
C GLU A 42 2.27 -9.87 17.66
N MET A 43 2.88 -8.68 17.71
CA MET A 43 4.20 -8.44 17.13
C MET A 43 5.30 -8.71 18.17
N PRO A 44 6.39 -9.42 17.81
CA PRO A 44 7.53 -9.56 18.70
C PRO A 44 8.20 -8.18 18.91
N PRO A 45 8.77 -7.94 20.10
CA PRO A 45 9.44 -6.67 20.39
C PRO A 45 10.70 -6.51 19.54
N ARG A 46 10.95 -5.28 19.07
CA ARG A 46 12.19 -4.89 18.39
C ARG A 46 13.12 -4.10 19.29
N ASN A 47 14.41 -4.10 18.95
CA ASN A 47 15.40 -3.26 19.61
C ASN A 47 15.27 -1.80 19.16
N VAL A 48 14.46 -1.04 19.91
CA VAL A 48 14.15 0.37 19.57
C VAL A 48 15.41 1.24 19.47
N VAL A 49 16.41 1.01 20.32
CA VAL A 49 17.65 1.82 20.30
C VAL A 49 18.42 1.59 19.00
N GLU A 50 18.49 0.33 18.55
CA GLU A 50 19.17 -0.05 17.31
C GLU A 50 18.44 0.51 16.08
N ASP A 51 17.11 0.44 16.06
CA ASP A 51 16.28 1.06 15.01
C ASP A 51 16.47 2.59 14.96
N LEU A 52 16.57 3.25 16.12
CA LEU A 52 16.83 4.69 16.21
C LEU A 52 18.23 5.09 15.71
N SER A 53 19.26 4.31 16.05
CA SER A 53 20.61 4.52 15.50
C SER A 53 20.65 4.28 13.99
N ALA A 54 19.94 3.27 13.49
CA ALA A 54 19.89 2.96 12.08
C ALA A 54 19.19 4.04 11.25
N VAL A 55 18.10 4.64 11.75
CA VAL A 55 17.45 5.75 11.04
C VAL A 55 18.34 6.99 11.01
N GLU A 56 19.07 7.30 12.08
CA GLU A 56 20.04 8.41 12.09
C GLU A 56 21.12 8.20 11.01
N GLU A 57 21.68 7.00 10.92
CA GLU A 57 22.70 6.66 9.93
C GLU A 57 22.14 6.62 8.50
N MET A 58 20.93 6.09 8.33
CA MET A 58 20.22 6.10 7.04
C MET A 58 20.03 7.52 6.52
N MET A 59 19.69 8.47 7.40
CA MET A 59 19.56 9.88 7.05
C MET A 59 20.92 10.52 6.71
N LYS A 60 22.00 10.18 7.44
CA LYS A 60 23.37 10.64 7.11
C LYS A 60 23.83 10.15 5.74
N ARG A 61 23.42 8.93 5.37
CA ARG A 61 23.65 8.34 4.03
C ARG A 61 22.78 8.97 2.94
N ASN A 62 21.88 9.90 3.28
CA ASN A 62 20.93 10.54 2.37
C ASN A 62 20.11 9.53 1.54
N ILE A 63 19.69 8.43 2.17
CA ILE A 63 18.83 7.44 1.51
C ILE A 63 17.53 8.12 1.05
N THR A 64 17.18 7.88 -0.20
CA THR A 64 16.03 8.46 -0.89
C THR A 64 15.01 7.39 -1.28
N GLY A 65 13.86 7.81 -1.82
CA GLY A 65 12.91 6.88 -2.42
C GLY A 65 13.48 6.05 -3.57
N LEU A 66 14.51 6.55 -4.27
CA LEU A 66 15.15 5.79 -5.35
C LEU A 66 16.00 4.63 -4.82
N ASP A 67 16.59 4.77 -3.64
CA ASP A 67 17.31 3.68 -2.98
C ASP A 67 16.36 2.55 -2.57
N ILE A 68 15.14 2.91 -2.14
CA ILE A 68 14.06 1.95 -1.84
C ILE A 68 13.61 1.21 -3.10
N VAL A 69 13.43 1.92 -4.23
CA VAL A 69 13.13 1.30 -5.53
C VAL A 69 14.24 0.32 -5.90
N GLY A 70 15.51 0.73 -5.78
CA GLY A 70 16.65 -0.14 -6.05
C GLY A 70 16.68 -1.38 -5.13
N ALA A 71 16.41 -1.21 -3.84
CA ALA A 71 16.37 -2.31 -2.86
C ALA A 71 15.28 -3.35 -3.22
N LEU A 72 14.07 -2.90 -3.55
CA LEU A 72 12.97 -3.78 -3.96
C LEU A 72 13.28 -4.51 -5.28
N SER A 73 13.85 -3.80 -6.26
CA SER A 73 14.22 -4.37 -7.55
C SER A 73 15.27 -5.48 -7.41
N ARG A 74 16.34 -5.22 -6.63
CA ARG A 74 17.40 -6.23 -6.37
C ARG A 74 16.92 -7.45 -5.60
N SER A 75 15.81 -7.33 -4.87
CA SER A 75 15.25 -8.40 -4.04
C SER A 75 14.08 -9.14 -4.69
N GLY A 76 13.83 -8.91 -5.98
CA GLY A 76 12.80 -9.63 -6.74
C GLY A 76 11.38 -9.07 -6.58
N PHE A 77 11.22 -7.93 -5.90
CA PHE A 77 9.94 -7.22 -5.77
C PHE A 77 9.79 -6.13 -6.84
N GLU A 78 10.02 -6.51 -8.10
CA GLU A 78 10.08 -5.58 -9.23
C GLU A 78 8.76 -4.82 -9.44
N ASP A 79 7.63 -5.48 -9.19
CA ASP A 79 6.31 -4.86 -9.27
C ASP A 79 6.14 -3.76 -8.21
N ILE A 80 6.58 -4.01 -6.97
CA ILE A 80 6.53 -3.02 -5.88
C ILE A 80 7.55 -1.89 -6.14
N ALA A 81 8.74 -2.23 -6.64
CA ALA A 81 9.75 -1.26 -7.04
C ALA A 81 9.19 -0.28 -8.10
N SER A 82 8.54 -0.81 -9.13
CA SER A 82 7.86 -0.03 -10.17
C SER A 82 6.75 0.85 -9.60
N ASN A 83 5.95 0.31 -8.66
CA ASN A 83 4.87 1.07 -8.01
C ASN A 83 5.41 2.29 -7.25
N ILE A 84 6.48 2.12 -6.45
CA ILE A 84 7.10 3.24 -5.73
C ILE A 84 7.71 4.24 -6.71
N LEU A 85 8.35 3.78 -7.79
CA LEU A 85 8.88 4.67 -8.81
C LEU A 85 7.76 5.50 -9.47
N ASN A 86 6.62 4.89 -9.77
CA ASN A 86 5.46 5.59 -10.33
C ASN A 86 4.86 6.60 -9.34
N MET A 87 4.85 6.32 -8.04
CA MET A 87 4.50 7.31 -7.01
C MET A 87 5.47 8.50 -7.01
N LEU A 88 6.78 8.26 -7.13
CA LEU A 88 7.77 9.33 -7.19
C LEU A 88 7.64 10.17 -8.46
N ARG A 89 7.29 9.55 -9.60
CA ARG A 89 7.06 10.22 -10.89
C ARG A 89 5.92 11.24 -10.85
N GLN A 90 4.99 11.14 -9.91
CA GLN A 90 3.94 12.15 -9.73
C GLN A 90 4.49 13.54 -9.37
N ARG A 91 5.68 13.60 -8.76
CA ARG A 91 6.37 14.87 -8.48
C ARG A 91 6.92 15.53 -9.75
N VAL A 92 7.07 14.77 -10.83
CA VAL A 92 7.55 15.26 -12.13
C VAL A 92 6.39 15.82 -12.94
N THR A 93 5.24 15.14 -12.97
CA THR A 93 4.06 15.60 -13.70
C THR A 93 3.35 16.73 -12.96
N GLY A 94 3.28 16.66 -11.63
CA GLY A 94 2.57 17.63 -10.80
C GLY A 94 1.04 17.52 -10.89
N ASP A 95 0.51 16.55 -11.64
CA ASP A 95 -0.93 16.38 -11.83
C ASP A 95 -1.66 16.13 -10.51
N TYR A 96 -1.05 15.33 -9.62
CA TYR A 96 -1.60 15.03 -8.30
C TYR A 96 -1.55 16.19 -7.30
N LEU A 97 -1.04 17.36 -7.70
CA LEU A 97 -1.08 18.58 -6.88
C LEU A 97 -2.42 19.31 -7.00
N GLN A 98 -3.27 18.91 -7.95
CA GLN A 98 -4.59 19.46 -8.14
C GLN A 98 -5.55 19.08 -7.00
N THR A 99 -6.62 19.85 -6.84
CA THR A 99 -7.60 19.68 -5.77
C THR A 99 -8.17 18.26 -5.76
N SER A 100 -8.16 17.63 -4.58
CA SER A 100 -8.69 16.29 -4.34
C SER A 100 -8.07 15.17 -5.20
N ALA A 101 -6.86 15.36 -5.70
CA ALA A 101 -6.21 14.35 -6.53
C ALA A 101 -5.89 13.07 -5.74
N ILE A 102 -6.30 11.94 -6.30
CA ILE A 102 -5.88 10.58 -5.98
C ILE A 102 -5.33 9.93 -7.24
N LEU A 103 -4.84 8.69 -7.12
CA LEU A 103 -4.35 7.91 -8.24
C LEU A 103 -5.16 6.62 -8.35
N ASP A 104 -5.41 6.19 -9.57
CA ASP A 104 -5.93 4.84 -9.82
C ASP A 104 -4.81 3.78 -9.75
N ARG A 105 -5.15 2.53 -10.11
CA ARG A 105 -4.20 1.41 -10.08
C ARG A 105 -3.08 1.55 -11.12
N GLN A 106 -3.28 2.37 -12.14
CA GLN A 106 -2.35 2.63 -13.23
C GLN A 106 -1.47 3.87 -12.96
N PHE A 107 -1.66 4.52 -11.80
CA PHE A 107 -1.02 5.78 -11.42
C PHE A 107 -1.47 6.98 -12.26
N GLU A 108 -2.66 6.90 -12.87
CA GLU A 108 -3.29 8.04 -13.53
C GLU A 108 -4.05 8.88 -12.50
N VAL A 109 -4.01 10.21 -12.64
CA VAL A 109 -4.63 11.11 -11.66
C VAL A 109 -6.15 11.12 -11.82
N VAL A 110 -6.86 11.05 -10.70
CA VAL A 110 -8.30 11.32 -10.60
C VAL A 110 -8.47 12.43 -9.57
N SER A 111 -8.92 13.61 -10.01
CA SER A 111 -8.93 14.84 -9.22
C SER A 111 -10.21 15.63 -9.48
N ALA A 112 -10.45 16.68 -8.69
CA ALA A 112 -11.59 17.57 -8.93
C ALA A 112 -11.49 18.37 -10.25
N VAL A 113 -10.38 18.27 -10.99
CA VAL A 113 -10.22 18.89 -12.31
C VAL A 113 -10.78 18.00 -13.43
N ASN A 114 -10.55 16.68 -13.35
CA ASN A 114 -10.94 15.72 -14.39
C ASN A 114 -12.08 14.77 -13.97
N ASP A 115 -12.41 14.70 -12.68
CA ASP A 115 -13.55 14.01 -12.09
C ASP A 115 -14.36 15.03 -11.26
N ILE A 116 -14.93 16.00 -11.98
CA ILE A 116 -15.63 17.15 -11.39
C ILE A 116 -16.97 16.66 -10.83
N ASN A 117 -17.23 16.93 -9.55
CA ASN A 117 -18.55 16.73 -8.97
C ASN A 117 -19.56 17.71 -9.59
N ASP A 118 -20.63 17.19 -10.19
CA ASP A 118 -21.62 17.93 -10.99
C ASP A 118 -23.05 17.86 -10.42
N TYR A 119 -23.19 17.66 -9.12
CA TYR A 119 -24.50 17.52 -8.47
C TYR A 119 -25.42 18.73 -8.69
N GLN A 120 -26.62 18.47 -9.21
CA GLN A 120 -27.73 19.41 -9.45
C GLN A 120 -29.11 18.83 -9.01
N GLY A 121 -29.11 17.81 -8.14
CA GLY A 121 -30.32 17.14 -7.65
C GLY A 121 -30.43 15.66 -8.08
N PRO A 122 -31.57 15.00 -7.79
CA PRO A 122 -31.79 13.60 -8.17
C PRO A 122 -31.57 13.36 -9.67
N GLY A 123 -30.84 12.30 -10.02
CA GLY A 123 -30.49 11.98 -11.41
C GLY A 123 -29.19 12.62 -11.94
N THR A 124 -28.53 13.46 -11.14
CA THR A 124 -27.22 14.08 -11.44
C THR A 124 -26.19 13.76 -10.36
N GLY A 125 -24.92 14.16 -10.52
CA GLY A 125 -23.86 13.86 -9.54
C GLY A 125 -23.36 12.42 -9.60
N TYR A 126 -22.37 12.11 -8.76
CA TYR A 126 -21.86 10.75 -8.60
C TYR A 126 -22.98 9.76 -8.24
N ARG A 127 -23.03 8.66 -8.99
CA ARG A 127 -23.85 7.48 -8.70
C ARG A 127 -22.94 6.26 -8.73
N ILE A 128 -23.19 5.34 -7.81
CA ILE A 128 -22.38 4.12 -7.70
C ILE A 128 -22.49 3.35 -9.02
N SER A 129 -21.35 3.03 -9.63
CA SER A 129 -21.31 2.21 -10.84
C SER A 129 -21.86 0.80 -10.56
N ALA A 130 -22.33 0.11 -11.59
CA ALA A 130 -22.87 -1.24 -11.43
C ALA A 130 -21.83 -2.21 -10.82
N GLU A 131 -20.57 -2.09 -11.22
CA GLU A 131 -19.46 -2.89 -10.70
C GLU A 131 -19.17 -2.59 -9.23
N ARG A 132 -19.00 -1.31 -8.86
CA ARG A 132 -18.76 -0.92 -7.47
C ARG A 132 -19.94 -1.29 -6.57
N TRP A 133 -21.17 -1.22 -7.09
CA TRP A 133 -22.35 -1.67 -6.37
C TRP A 133 -22.36 -3.19 -6.16
N ALA A 134 -21.94 -3.97 -7.16
CA ALA A 134 -21.79 -5.41 -7.02
C ALA A 134 -20.73 -5.75 -5.96
N GLU A 135 -19.60 -5.07 -5.96
CA GLU A 135 -18.56 -5.22 -4.92
C GLU A 135 -19.11 -4.94 -3.51
N ILE A 136 -19.88 -3.86 -3.34
CA ILE A 136 -20.50 -3.50 -2.04
C ILE A 136 -21.49 -4.58 -1.57
N LYS A 137 -22.28 -5.17 -2.49
CA LYS A 137 -23.24 -6.22 -2.16
C LYS A 137 -22.57 -7.56 -1.81
N ASN A 138 -21.39 -7.82 -2.37
CA ASN A 138 -20.69 -9.10 -2.25
C ASN A 138 -19.92 -9.23 -0.92
N ILE A 139 -20.62 -9.08 0.20
CA ILE A 139 -20.04 -9.22 1.54
C ILE A 139 -19.85 -10.71 1.88
N PRO A 140 -18.63 -11.15 2.26
CA PRO A 140 -18.41 -12.52 2.71
C PRO A 140 -19.29 -12.88 3.90
N GLY A 141 -20.02 -13.99 3.80
CA GLY A 141 -20.96 -14.44 4.84
C GLY A 141 -22.43 -14.13 4.55
N VAL A 142 -22.73 -13.36 3.51
CA VAL A 142 -24.11 -13.25 2.99
C VAL A 142 -24.51 -14.60 2.39
N VAL A 143 -25.57 -15.19 2.93
CA VAL A 143 -26.08 -16.50 2.50
C VAL A 143 -27.06 -16.33 1.34
N GLN A 144 -27.00 -17.22 0.37
CA GLN A 144 -27.94 -17.22 -0.74
C GLN A 144 -29.28 -17.82 -0.30
N PRO A 145 -30.41 -17.14 -0.54
CA PRO A 145 -31.70 -17.52 0.04
C PRO A 145 -32.20 -18.90 -0.44
N ASP A 146 -31.79 -19.33 -1.63
CA ASP A 146 -32.11 -20.63 -2.22
C ASP A 146 -31.29 -21.80 -1.64
N THR A 147 -30.31 -21.50 -0.78
CA THR A 147 -29.45 -22.50 -0.12
C THR A 147 -29.83 -22.77 1.34
N ILE A 148 -30.88 -22.11 1.84
CA ILE A 148 -31.41 -22.32 3.19
C ILE A 148 -32.48 -23.43 3.16
N GLU A 149 -32.25 -24.49 3.94
CA GLU A 149 -33.22 -25.55 4.23
C GLU A 149 -34.09 -25.19 5.45
#